data_AF-A0A9K3GXP0-F1
#
_entry.id   AF-A0A9K3GXP0-F1
#
_cell.length_a   1.000
_cell.length_b   1.000
_cell.length_c   1.000
_cell.angle_alpha   90.00
_cell.angle_beta   90.00
_cell.angle_gamma   90.00
#
_symmetry.space_group_name_H-M   'P 1'
#
loop_
_entity.id
_entity.type
_entity.pdbx_description
1 polymer ?
#
loop_
_entity_poly.entity_id
_entity_poly.type
_entity_poly.pdbx_seq_one_letter_code
_entity_poly.pdbx_strand_id
1 'polypeptide(L)'
;MHAVCTKITNLDVQVDGLKKSEADFKAKYEEAKSHREHVEAETAEEARHVSLASLNLAQENYAVVQSTVEPLLSDREWMKNFGIAHIVNSILNATELDKAVAAFTMVVRAAGHHTGYLECAKHVEEVLHQHFRSCRCSAGEGAEDELRRTKDNYNSLSILVLDVVTDALKHEDYVARLKSFLEPPEIVELSDEEDEADGGEGAE
;
A
#
# COMPACT_ATOMS: atom_id res chain seq x y z
N MET A 1 30.12 -42.74 -96.73
CA MET A 1 28.91 -42.98 -95.93
C MET A 1 29.21 -43.55 -94.54
N HIS A 2 30.01 -44.61 -94.40
CA HIS A 2 30.25 -45.28 -93.11
C HIS A 2 30.78 -44.36 -91.99
N ALA A 3 31.82 -43.55 -92.25
CA ALA A 3 32.40 -42.63 -91.26
C ALA A 3 31.47 -41.48 -90.82
N VAL A 4 30.49 -41.11 -91.65
CA VAL A 4 29.47 -40.11 -91.31
C VAL A 4 28.41 -40.73 -90.41
N CYS A 5 28.01 -41.97 -90.72
CA CYS A 5 27.05 -42.73 -89.93
C CYS A 5 27.57 -42.97 -88.50
N THR A 6 28.85 -43.33 -88.34
CA THR A 6 29.48 -43.52 -87.02
C THR A 6 29.56 -42.23 -86.19
N LYS A 7 29.75 -41.07 -86.84
CA LYS A 7 29.76 -39.76 -86.15
C LYS A 7 28.36 -39.37 -85.70
N ILE A 8 27.34 -39.59 -86.53
CA ILE A 8 25.94 -39.34 -86.18
C ILE A 8 25.53 -40.18 -84.97
N THR A 9 25.83 -41.48 -84.98
CA THR A 9 25.52 -42.36 -83.83
C THR A 9 26.24 -41.96 -82.55
N ASN A 10 27.47 -41.44 -82.64
CA ASN A 10 28.21 -40.97 -81.47
C ASN A 10 27.61 -39.68 -80.90
N LEU A 11 27.19 -38.76 -81.77
CA LEU A 11 26.48 -37.54 -81.38
C LEU A 11 25.13 -37.86 -80.74
N ASP A 12 24.37 -38.82 -81.26
CA ASP A 12 23.09 -39.25 -80.67
C ASP A 12 23.29 -39.77 -79.24
N VAL A 13 24.32 -40.59 -79.01
CA VAL A 13 24.66 -41.08 -77.65
C VAL A 13 25.04 -39.95 -76.71
N GLN A 14 25.78 -38.93 -77.18
CA GLN A 14 26.13 -37.77 -76.37
C GLN A 14 24.90 -36.90 -76.04
N VAL A 15 24.01 -36.69 -77.01
CA VAL A 15 22.76 -35.95 -76.83
C VAL A 15 21.87 -36.65 -75.81
N ASP A 16 21.74 -37.97 -75.88
CA ASP A 16 20.95 -38.74 -74.91
C ASP A 16 21.58 -38.74 -73.50
N GLY A 17 22.92 -38.77 -73.42
CA GLY A 17 23.66 -38.61 -72.16
C GLY A 17 23.44 -37.23 -71.53
N LEU A 18 23.48 -36.16 -72.33
CA LEU A 18 23.24 -34.80 -71.88
C LEU A 18 21.79 -34.59 -71.42
N LYS A 19 20.80 -35.10 -72.17
CA LYS A 19 19.38 -35.06 -71.76
C LYS A 19 19.16 -35.76 -70.42
N LYS A 20 19.81 -36.90 -70.19
CA LYS A 20 19.74 -37.62 -68.91
C LYS A 20 20.37 -36.82 -67.77
N SER A 21 21.53 -36.19 -68.01
CA SER A 21 22.20 -35.32 -67.04
C SER A 21 21.36 -34.08 -66.72
N GLU A 22 20.72 -33.46 -67.71
CA GLU A 22 19.85 -32.30 -67.55
C GLU A 22 18.62 -32.65 -66.68
N ALA A 23 18.00 -33.81 -66.94
CA ALA A 23 16.88 -34.29 -66.15
C ALA A 23 17.27 -34.55 -64.68
N ASP A 24 18.44 -35.15 -64.43
CA ASP A 24 18.97 -35.38 -63.07
C ASP A 24 19.28 -34.07 -62.33
N PHE A 25 19.89 -33.09 -63.02
CA PHE A 25 20.15 -31.77 -62.45
C PHE A 25 18.87 -31.03 -62.10
N LYS A 26 17.86 -31.10 -62.98
CA LYS A 26 16.55 -30.48 -62.74
C LYS A 26 15.84 -31.12 -61.54
N ALA A 27 15.89 -32.44 -61.41
CA ALA A 27 15.33 -33.15 -60.26
C ALA A 27 16.00 -32.71 -58.95
N LYS A 28 17.34 -32.66 -58.91
CA LYS A 28 18.10 -32.19 -57.74
C LYS A 28 17.85 -30.73 -57.40
N TYR A 29 17.66 -29.88 -58.41
CA TYR A 29 17.33 -28.47 -58.20
C TYR A 29 15.97 -28.29 -57.53
N GLU A 30 14.94 -28.99 -58.00
CA GLU A 30 13.60 -28.94 -57.39
C GLU A 30 13.58 -29.54 -55.99
N GLU A 31 14.33 -30.62 -55.74
CA GLU A 31 14.49 -31.20 -54.40
C GLU A 31 15.17 -30.22 -53.44
N ALA A 32 16.27 -29.58 -53.85
CA ALA A 32 16.96 -28.58 -53.05
C ALA A 32 16.09 -27.35 -52.79
N LYS A 33 15.28 -26.92 -53.77
CA LYS A 33 14.33 -25.82 -53.63
C LYS A 33 13.23 -26.17 -52.62
N SER A 34 12.62 -27.34 -52.74
CA SER A 34 11.60 -27.82 -51.80
C SER A 34 12.15 -27.96 -50.38
N HIS A 35 13.37 -28.49 -50.23
CA HIS A 35 14.03 -28.59 -48.93
C HIS A 35 14.29 -27.21 -48.31
N ARG A 36 14.74 -26.24 -49.12
CA ARG A 36 14.93 -24.86 -48.67
C ARG A 36 13.63 -24.23 -48.18
N GLU A 37 12.54 -24.36 -48.95
CA GLU A 37 11.22 -23.86 -48.56
C GLU A 37 10.72 -24.50 -47.25
N HIS A 38 10.98 -25.80 -47.05
CA HIS A 38 10.63 -26.48 -45.80
C HIS A 38 11.42 -25.95 -44.60
N VAL A 39 12.74 -25.77 -44.75
CA VAL A 39 13.60 -25.22 -43.69
C VAL A 39 13.20 -23.78 -43.37
N GLU A 40 12.89 -22.96 -44.38
CA GLU A 40 12.38 -21.60 -44.19
C GLU A 40 11.03 -21.59 -43.46
N ALA A 41 10.14 -22.54 -43.75
CA ALA A 41 8.85 -22.67 -43.06
C ALA A 41 9.02 -23.15 -41.60
N GLU A 42 9.88 -24.15 -41.35
CA GLU A 42 10.18 -24.64 -40.00
C GLU A 42 10.84 -23.56 -39.14
N THR A 43 11.85 -22.86 -39.69
CA THR A 43 12.51 -21.77 -38.96
C THR A 43 11.55 -20.62 -38.66
N ALA A 44 10.63 -20.29 -39.57
CA ALA A 44 9.58 -19.30 -39.31
C ALA A 44 8.63 -19.77 -38.20
N GLU A 45 8.27 -21.06 -38.17
CA GLU A 45 7.41 -21.63 -37.13
C GLU A 45 8.11 -21.67 -35.76
N GLU A 46 9.37 -22.08 -35.71
CA GLU A 46 10.19 -22.01 -34.49
C GLU A 46 10.30 -20.58 -33.98
N ALA A 47 10.55 -19.61 -34.88
CA ALA A 47 10.59 -18.19 -34.51
C ALA A 47 9.24 -17.70 -33.95
N ARG A 48 8.12 -18.14 -34.52
CA ARG A 48 6.78 -17.86 -33.99
C ARG A 48 6.57 -18.49 -32.61
N HIS A 49 6.94 -19.75 -32.44
CA HIS A 49 6.80 -20.46 -31.17
C HIS A 49 7.64 -19.81 -30.06
N VAL A 50 8.91 -19.48 -30.34
CA VAL A 50 9.79 -18.77 -29.41
C VAL A 50 9.24 -17.39 -29.05
N SER A 51 8.70 -16.66 -30.04
CA SER A 51 8.08 -15.35 -29.81
C SER A 51 6.84 -15.45 -28.91
N LEU A 52 5.97 -16.44 -29.15
CA LEU A 52 4.79 -16.69 -28.33
C LEU A 52 5.15 -17.10 -26.91
N ALA A 53 6.12 -18.00 -26.74
CA ALA A 53 6.61 -18.40 -25.42
C ALA A 53 7.19 -17.20 -24.64
N SER A 54 7.94 -16.33 -25.33
CA SER A 54 8.50 -15.12 -24.72
C SER A 54 7.41 -14.12 -24.31
N LEU A 55 6.37 -13.97 -25.13
CA LEU A 55 5.22 -13.11 -24.82
C LEU A 55 4.43 -13.63 -23.62
N ASN A 56 4.15 -14.93 -23.57
CA ASN A 56 3.43 -15.53 -22.44
C ASN A 56 4.21 -15.34 -21.13
N LEU A 57 5.52 -15.58 -21.14
CA LEU A 57 6.38 -15.34 -19.97
C LEU A 57 6.35 -13.88 -19.52
N ALA A 58 6.37 -12.92 -20.45
CA ALA A 58 6.26 -11.50 -20.12
C ALA A 58 4.91 -11.15 -19.50
N GLN A 59 3.81 -11.72 -20.01
CA GLN A 59 2.46 -11.52 -19.48
C GLN A 59 2.30 -12.10 -18.08
N GLU A 60 2.80 -13.31 -17.84
CA GLU A 60 2.80 -13.95 -16.52
C GLU A 60 3.59 -13.11 -15.50
N ASN A 61 4.80 -12.66 -15.87
CA ASN A 61 5.60 -11.80 -15.02
C ASN A 61 4.89 -10.49 -14.70
N TYR A 62 4.23 -9.87 -15.68
CA TYR A 62 3.46 -8.66 -15.46
C TYR A 62 2.29 -8.90 -14.50
N ALA A 63 1.55 -9.99 -14.68
CA ALA A 63 0.43 -10.36 -13.81
C ALA A 63 0.87 -10.57 -12.35
N VAL A 64 2.01 -11.23 -12.12
CA VAL A 64 2.60 -11.43 -10.79
C VAL A 64 3.00 -10.11 -10.15
N VAL A 65 3.64 -9.21 -10.93
CA VAL A 65 4.00 -7.88 -10.43
C VAL A 65 2.74 -7.09 -10.09
N GLN A 66 1.74 -7.10 -10.95
CA GLN A 66 0.49 -6.39 -10.73
C GLN A 66 -0.24 -6.90 -9.49
N SER A 67 -0.36 -8.21 -9.29
CA SER A 67 -0.99 -8.79 -8.10
C SER A 67 -0.25 -8.46 -6.80
N THR A 68 1.04 -8.12 -6.89
CA THR A 68 1.86 -7.74 -5.73
C THR A 68 1.78 -6.23 -5.46
N VAL A 69 1.78 -5.41 -6.51
CA VAL A 69 1.85 -3.95 -6.41
C VAL A 69 0.48 -3.34 -6.09
N GLU A 70 -0.61 -3.87 -6.66
CA GLU A 70 -1.96 -3.31 -6.49
C GLU A 70 -2.40 -3.27 -5.01
N PRO A 71 -2.25 -4.35 -4.21
CA PRO A 71 -2.59 -4.30 -2.80
C PRO A 71 -1.76 -3.26 -2.03
N LEU A 72 -0.47 -3.13 -2.34
CA LEU A 72 0.42 -2.16 -1.69
C LEU A 72 0.01 -0.71 -2.01
N LEU A 73 -0.43 -0.44 -3.23
CA LEU A 73 -0.96 0.88 -3.61
C LEU A 73 -2.25 1.18 -2.86
N SER A 74 -3.19 0.22 -2.82
CA SER A 74 -4.44 0.36 -2.07
C SER A 74 -4.20 0.60 -0.58
N ASP A 75 -3.31 -0.17 0.03
CA ASP A 75 -2.92 -0.04 1.43
C ASP A 75 -2.26 1.31 1.73
N ARG A 76 -1.36 1.76 0.84
CA ARG A 76 -0.74 3.08 0.93
C ARG A 76 -1.77 4.20 0.84
N GLU A 77 -2.71 4.11 -0.10
CA GLU A 77 -3.76 5.12 -0.27
C GLU A 77 -4.68 5.17 0.96
N TRP A 78 -5.08 4.01 1.49
CA TRP A 78 -5.88 3.96 2.71
C TRP A 78 -5.13 4.57 3.91
N MET A 79 -3.86 4.20 4.11
CA MET A 79 -3.05 4.78 5.20
C MET A 79 -2.93 6.29 5.08
N LYS A 80 -2.70 6.79 3.86
CA LYS A 80 -2.56 8.22 3.57
C LYS A 80 -3.85 9.00 3.81
N ASN A 81 -4.99 8.47 3.32
CA ASN A 81 -6.26 9.19 3.33
C ASN A 81 -7.02 9.04 4.64
N PHE A 82 -6.87 7.89 5.32
CA PHE A 82 -7.69 7.52 6.47
C PHE A 82 -6.84 7.04 7.64
N GLY A 83 -5.95 6.07 7.43
CA GLY A 83 -5.29 5.33 8.51
C GLY A 83 -4.57 6.23 9.52
N ILE A 84 -3.76 7.19 9.07
CA ILE A 84 -3.04 8.12 9.97
C ILE A 84 -4.03 8.98 10.77
N ALA A 85 -5.07 9.49 10.14
CA ALA A 85 -6.07 10.33 10.80
C ALA A 85 -6.82 9.54 11.89
N HIS A 86 -7.21 8.30 11.60
CA HIS A 86 -7.85 7.43 12.59
C HIS A 86 -6.92 7.13 13.76
N ILE A 87 -5.65 6.78 13.52
CA ILE A 87 -4.67 6.52 14.59
C ILE A 87 -4.55 7.74 15.51
N VAL A 88 -4.34 8.93 14.93
CA VAL A 88 -4.20 10.16 15.71
C VAL A 88 -5.48 10.46 16.49
N ASN A 89 -6.64 10.33 15.86
CA ASN A 89 -7.92 10.55 16.52
C ASN A 89 -8.13 9.59 17.70
N SER A 90 -7.77 8.31 17.56
CA SER A 90 -7.86 7.32 18.64
C SER A 90 -6.90 7.62 19.79
N ILE A 91 -5.70 8.13 19.51
CA ILE A 91 -4.74 8.56 20.55
C ILE A 91 -5.26 9.78 21.30
N LEU A 92 -5.75 10.80 20.58
CA LEU A 92 -6.23 12.04 21.17
C LEU A 92 -7.51 11.85 21.99
N ASN A 93 -8.34 10.86 21.63
CA ASN A 93 -9.55 10.51 22.37
C ASN A 93 -9.34 9.37 23.38
N ALA A 94 -8.10 8.96 23.65
CA ALA A 94 -7.82 7.92 24.64
C ALA A 94 -8.19 8.41 26.05
N THR A 95 -8.94 7.60 26.79
CA THR A 95 -9.42 7.96 28.13
C THR A 95 -8.29 8.13 29.14
N GLU A 96 -7.18 7.43 28.93
CA GLU A 96 -5.96 7.48 29.71
C GLU A 96 -5.32 8.86 29.60
N LEU A 97 -5.29 9.40 28.38
CA LEU A 97 -4.79 10.75 28.10
C LEU A 97 -5.71 11.81 28.71
N ASP A 98 -7.03 11.68 28.53
CA ASP A 98 -8.01 12.60 29.11
C ASP A 98 -7.90 12.67 30.64
N LYS A 99 -7.85 11.51 31.32
CA LYS A 99 -7.65 11.43 32.78
C LYS A 99 -6.33 12.05 33.21
N ALA A 100 -5.24 11.77 32.49
CA ALA A 100 -3.93 12.30 32.82
C ALA A 100 -3.88 13.83 32.66
N VAL A 101 -4.46 14.38 31.59
CA VAL A 101 -4.56 15.83 31.36
C VAL A 101 -5.45 16.50 32.41
N ALA A 102 -6.58 15.89 32.77
CA ALA A 102 -7.47 16.42 33.80
C ALA A 102 -6.77 16.48 35.17
N ALA A 103 -6.09 15.39 35.58
CA ALA A 103 -5.30 15.36 36.81
C ALA A 103 -4.16 16.38 36.79
N PHE A 104 -3.41 16.44 35.70
CA PHE A 104 -2.31 17.39 35.52
C PHE A 104 -2.80 18.84 35.63
N THR A 105 -3.93 19.17 35.01
CA THR A 105 -4.54 20.50 35.06
C THR A 105 -4.91 20.91 36.49
N MET A 106 -5.46 19.99 37.29
CA MET A 106 -5.81 20.26 38.68
C MET A 106 -4.57 20.54 39.54
N VAL A 107 -3.53 19.74 39.39
CA VAL A 107 -2.30 19.89 40.17
C VAL A 107 -1.51 21.13 39.75
N VAL A 108 -1.46 21.47 38.45
CA VAL A 108 -0.87 22.73 37.96
C VAL A 108 -1.57 23.93 38.58
N ARG A 109 -2.92 23.94 38.63
CA ARG A 109 -3.66 25.02 39.27
C ARG A 109 -3.34 25.13 40.76
N ALA A 110 -3.30 24.01 41.48
CA ALA A 110 -2.96 24.01 42.90
C ALA A 110 -1.54 24.54 43.16
N ALA A 111 -0.56 24.09 42.38
CA ALA A 111 0.82 24.57 42.48
C ALA A 111 0.91 26.07 42.16
N GLY A 112 0.26 26.54 41.09
CA GLY A 112 0.23 27.96 40.75
C GLY A 112 -0.43 28.83 41.83
N HIS A 113 -1.51 28.35 42.45
CA HIS A 113 -2.14 29.04 43.58
C HIS A 113 -1.22 29.10 44.80
N HIS A 114 -0.50 28.02 45.10
CA HIS A 114 0.48 27.98 46.19
C HIS A 114 1.62 28.98 45.95
N THR A 115 2.25 28.95 44.77
CA THR A 115 3.32 29.86 44.40
C THR A 115 2.86 31.32 44.45
N GLY A 116 1.70 31.64 43.86
CA GLY A 116 1.14 32.99 43.90
C GLY A 116 0.81 33.46 45.32
N TYR A 117 0.32 32.58 46.19
CA TYR A 117 0.09 32.90 47.60
C TYR A 117 1.40 33.26 48.31
N LEU A 118 2.48 32.48 48.10
CA LEU A 118 3.78 32.75 48.70
C LEU A 118 4.35 34.10 48.26
N GLU A 119 4.21 34.45 46.97
CA GLU A 119 4.62 35.76 46.46
C GLU A 119 3.83 36.90 47.10
N CYS A 120 2.50 36.77 47.20
CA CYS A 120 1.67 37.77 47.87
C CYS A 120 1.99 37.88 49.36
N ALA A 121 2.12 36.75 50.07
CA ALA A 121 2.46 36.71 51.48
C ALA A 121 3.77 37.46 51.72
N LYS A 122 4.81 37.18 50.92
CA LYS A 122 6.10 37.86 51.00
C LYS A 122 5.96 39.39 50.89
N HIS A 123 5.25 39.90 49.89
CA HIS A 123 5.06 41.36 49.74
C HIS A 123 4.29 41.97 50.93
N VAL A 124 3.28 41.28 51.46
CA VAL A 124 2.50 41.77 52.61
C VAL A 124 3.32 41.73 53.90
N GLU A 125 4.14 40.69 54.10
CA GLU A 125 5.07 40.58 55.23
C GLU A 125 6.07 41.74 55.25
N GLU A 126 6.59 42.12 54.07
CA GLU A 126 7.52 43.24 53.92
C GLU A 126 6.89 44.58 54.34
N VAL A 127 5.61 44.80 54.02
CA VAL A 127 4.88 46.04 54.31
C VAL A 127 4.37 46.09 55.76
N LEU A 128 3.85 44.99 56.28
CA LEU A 128 3.18 44.94 57.59
C LEU A 128 4.09 44.46 58.73
N HIS A 129 5.31 44.02 58.43
CA HIS A 129 6.25 43.45 59.40
C HIS A 129 5.65 42.30 60.25
N GLN A 130 4.72 41.55 59.67
CA GLN A 130 4.03 40.43 60.31
C GLN A 130 4.12 39.20 59.41
N HIS A 131 4.50 38.05 59.97
CA HIS A 131 4.64 36.79 59.24
C HIS A 131 3.29 36.11 58.93
N PHE A 132 3.12 35.67 57.69
CA PHE A 132 2.00 34.91 57.15
C PHE A 132 2.48 33.49 56.80
N ARG A 133 1.93 32.50 57.51
CA ARG A 133 2.32 31.09 57.30
C ARG A 133 1.80 30.55 55.96
N SER A 134 2.64 29.81 55.25
CA SER A 134 2.33 29.01 54.06
C SER A 134 1.16 28.06 54.26
N CYS A 135 0.99 27.50 55.46
CA CYS A 135 -0.10 26.61 55.82
C CYS A 135 -1.50 27.26 55.80
N ARG A 136 -1.61 28.57 55.58
CA ARG A 136 -2.89 29.27 55.34
C ARG A 136 -3.30 29.25 53.87
N CYS A 137 -2.42 28.80 52.97
CA CYS A 137 -2.79 28.55 51.58
C CYS A 137 -3.73 27.35 51.50
N SER A 138 -4.79 27.47 50.68
CA SER A 138 -5.71 26.37 50.42
C SER A 138 -5.11 25.27 49.55
N ALA A 139 -4.04 25.59 48.80
CA ALA A 139 -3.20 24.60 48.16
C ALA A 139 -2.09 24.20 49.15
N GLY A 140 -2.08 22.94 49.57
CA GLY A 140 -1.14 22.45 50.59
C GLY A 140 0.33 22.61 50.18
N GLU A 141 1.23 22.61 51.17
CA GLU A 141 2.69 22.83 50.99
C GLU A 141 3.37 21.81 50.07
N GLY A 142 2.72 20.69 49.75
CA GLY A 142 3.20 19.66 48.82
C GLY A 142 2.83 19.85 47.35
N ALA A 143 2.17 20.96 46.98
CA ALA A 143 1.61 21.14 45.63
C ALA A 143 2.67 21.09 44.50
N GLU A 144 3.87 21.64 44.75
CA GLU A 144 4.97 21.62 43.76
C GLU A 144 5.57 20.21 43.58
N ASP A 145 5.67 19.45 44.68
CA ASP A 145 6.10 18.05 44.64
C ASP A 145 5.08 17.17 43.93
N GLU A 146 3.79 17.40 44.18
CA GLU A 146 2.70 16.70 43.49
C GLU A 146 2.67 17.04 42.00
N LEU A 147 2.95 18.29 41.63
CA LEU A 147 3.08 18.71 40.23
C LEU A 147 4.22 17.95 39.54
N ARG A 148 5.38 17.87 40.18
CA ARG A 148 6.52 17.11 39.65
C ARG A 148 6.18 15.63 39.45
N ARG A 149 5.58 14.98 40.45
CA ARG A 149 5.16 13.56 40.34
C ARG A 149 4.14 13.35 39.22
N THR A 150 3.14 14.24 39.12
CA THR A 150 2.09 14.13 38.10
C THR A 150 2.65 14.36 36.69
N LYS A 151 3.62 15.27 36.55
CA LYS A 151 4.37 15.47 35.30
C LYS A 151 5.12 14.20 34.88
N ASP A 152 5.82 13.56 35.81
CA ASP A 152 6.56 12.34 35.54
C ASP A 152 5.61 11.20 35.13
N ASN A 153 4.44 11.10 35.77
CA ASN A 153 3.39 10.16 35.38
C ASN A 153 2.82 10.45 33.99
N TYR A 154 2.58 11.73 33.65
CA TYR A 154 2.11 12.11 32.32
C TYR A 154 3.14 11.77 31.23
N ASN A 155 4.42 12.04 31.47
CA ASN A 155 5.50 11.75 30.51
C ASN A 155 5.75 10.26 30.30
N SER A 156 5.36 9.42 31.26
CA SER A 156 5.48 7.96 31.19
C SER A 156 4.14 7.27 30.93
N LEU A 157 3.13 8.02 30.48
CA LEU A 157 1.79 7.50 30.23
C LEU A 157 1.82 6.46 29.10
N SER A 158 1.32 5.26 29.40
CA SER A 158 1.00 4.23 28.40
C SER A 158 -0.41 4.48 27.87
N ILE A 159 -0.53 4.56 26.54
CA ILE A 159 -1.80 4.71 25.84
C ILE A 159 -2.02 3.41 25.08
N LEU A 160 -3.08 2.67 25.41
CA LEU A 160 -3.33 1.33 24.86
C LEU A 160 -3.37 1.31 23.33
N VAL A 161 -3.92 2.36 22.71
CA VAL A 161 -3.97 2.52 21.25
C VAL A 161 -2.57 2.51 20.64
N LEU A 162 -1.57 3.14 21.27
CA LEU A 162 -0.19 3.14 20.78
C LEU A 162 0.42 1.75 20.82
N ASP A 163 0.13 0.97 21.86
CA ASP A 163 0.62 -0.40 21.99
C ASP A 163 0.01 -1.29 20.89
N VAL A 164 -1.29 -1.17 20.64
CA VAL A 164 -1.99 -1.91 19.56
C VAL A 164 -1.45 -1.54 18.18
N VAL A 165 -1.25 -0.26 17.90
CA VAL A 165 -0.67 0.20 16.62
C VAL A 165 0.76 -0.32 16.47
N THR A 166 1.57 -0.22 17.53
CA THR A 166 2.95 -0.70 17.51
C THR A 166 3.02 -2.21 17.28
N ASP A 167 2.08 -2.97 17.83
CA ASP A 167 1.99 -4.40 17.60
C ASP A 167 1.56 -4.74 16.16
N ALA A 168 0.53 -4.05 15.63
CA ALA A 168 0.07 -4.24 14.26
C ALA A 168 1.19 -4.01 13.23
N LEU A 169 2.03 -2.98 13.44
CA LEU A 169 3.14 -2.62 12.55
C LEU A 169 4.26 -3.68 12.47
N LYS A 170 4.29 -4.68 13.35
CA LYS A 170 5.27 -5.78 13.29
C LYS A 170 4.92 -6.82 12.24
N HIS A 171 3.70 -6.79 11.69
CA HIS A 171 3.20 -7.80 10.77
C HIS A 171 3.16 -7.28 9.33
N GLU A 172 3.27 -8.18 8.35
CA GLU A 172 3.16 -7.84 6.93
C GLU A 172 1.75 -7.34 6.55
N ASP A 173 0.72 -7.86 7.22
CA ASP A 173 -0.70 -7.50 7.06
C ASP A 173 -1.13 -6.34 7.97
N TYR A 174 -0.22 -5.44 8.32
CA TYR A 174 -0.47 -4.36 9.30
C TYR A 174 -1.68 -3.49 8.93
N VAL A 175 -1.90 -3.19 7.64
CA VAL A 175 -3.04 -2.36 7.22
C VAL A 175 -4.38 -3.04 7.47
N ALA A 176 -4.48 -4.35 7.21
CA ALA A 176 -5.70 -5.10 7.50
C ALA A 176 -6.01 -5.13 9.02
N ARG A 177 -4.97 -5.29 9.84
CA ARG A 177 -5.09 -5.25 11.31
C ARG A 177 -5.53 -3.87 11.81
N LEU A 178 -4.92 -2.81 11.26
CA LEU A 178 -5.27 -1.44 11.60
C LEU A 178 -6.70 -1.12 11.19
N LYS A 179 -7.15 -1.53 10.00
CA LYS A 179 -8.55 -1.39 9.54
C LYS A 179 -9.51 -2.04 10.54
N SER A 180 -9.27 -3.31 10.90
CA SER A 180 -10.12 -4.04 11.85
C SER A 180 -10.25 -3.37 13.22
N PHE A 181 -9.25 -2.59 13.64
CA PHE A 181 -9.26 -1.91 14.94
C PHE A 181 -9.83 -0.48 14.86
N LEU A 182 -9.55 0.24 13.78
CA LEU A 182 -9.83 1.68 13.65
C LEU A 182 -11.12 1.99 12.91
N GLU A 183 -11.57 1.09 12.05
CA GLU A 183 -12.77 1.30 11.25
C GLU A 183 -14.00 1.04 12.13
N PRO A 184 -14.89 2.04 12.30
CA PRO A 184 -16.16 1.80 12.97
C PRO A 184 -16.95 0.77 12.15
N PRO A 185 -17.74 -0.11 12.78
CA PRO A 185 -18.66 -0.95 12.03
C PRO A 185 -19.56 -0.06 11.17
N GLU A 186 -19.76 -0.41 9.89
CA GLU A 186 -20.72 0.26 9.02
C GLU A 186 -22.06 0.34 9.75
N ILE A 187 -22.42 1.55 10.16
CA ILE A 187 -23.78 1.88 10.54
C ILE A 187 -24.56 1.76 9.23
N VAL A 188 -25.26 0.63 9.07
CA VAL A 188 -26.28 0.49 8.03
C VAL A 188 -27.24 1.65 8.28
N GLU A 189 -27.17 2.69 7.44
CA GLU A 189 -28.21 3.71 7.41
C GLU A 189 -29.48 2.96 7.04
N LEU A 190 -30.30 2.68 8.06
CA LEU A 190 -31.68 2.30 7.87
C LEU A 190 -32.28 3.47 7.09
N SER A 191 -32.53 3.24 5.81
CA SER A 191 -33.25 4.19 4.96
C SER A 191 -34.57 4.48 5.67
N ASP A 192 -34.67 5.65 6.28
CA ASP A 192 -35.95 6.23 6.66
C ASP A 192 -36.71 6.41 5.33
N GLU A 193 -37.58 5.44 5.02
CA GLU A 193 -38.56 5.60 3.95
C GLU A 193 -39.45 6.77 4.36
N GLU A 194 -39.32 7.88 3.64
CA GLU A 194 -40.21 9.03 3.78
C GLU A 194 -41.64 8.56 3.44
N ASP A 195 -42.51 8.48 4.46
CA ASP A 195 -43.94 8.37 4.26
C ASP A 195 -44.42 9.64 3.53
N GLU A 196 -44.60 9.52 2.21
CA GLU A 196 -45.32 10.48 1.37
C GLU A 196 -46.71 10.72 1.96
N ALA A 197 -46.88 11.89 2.62
CA ALA A 197 -48.17 12.36 3.06
C ALA A 197 -49.02 12.77 1.84
N ASP A 198 -49.82 11.82 1.38
CA ASP A 198 -50.86 11.96 0.37
C ASP A 198 -51.76 13.19 0.64
N GLY A 199 -51.82 14.06 -0.37
CA GLY A 199 -52.64 15.26 -0.37
C GLY A 199 -54.12 14.93 -0.54
N GLY A 200 -54.88 15.03 0.55
CA GLY A 200 -56.34 15.01 0.52
C GLY A 200 -56.94 16.42 0.44
N GLU A 201 -57.14 16.90 -0.78
CA GLU A 201 -58.01 18.04 -1.11
C GLU A 201 -59.49 17.61 -0.98
N GLY A 202 -60.34 18.34 -0.22
CA GLY A 202 -61.79 18.11 -0.26
C GLY A 202 -62.67 18.71 0.84
N ALA A 203 -63.39 19.78 0.46
CA ALA A 203 -64.80 20.09 0.76
C ALA A 203 -65.24 20.47 2.20
N GLU A 204 -65.43 21.77 2.44
CA GLU A 204 -66.72 22.52 2.66
C GLU A 204 -66.49 23.84 3.42
#